data_AF-A0A382BB77-F1
#
_entry.id   AF-A0A382BB77-F1
#
_cell.length_a   1.000
_cell.length_b   1.000
_cell.length_c   1.000
_cell.angle_alpha   90.00
_cell.angle_beta   90.00
_cell.angle_gamma   90.00
#
_symmetry.space_group_name_H-M   'P 1'
#
loop_
_entity.id
_entity.type
_entity.pdbx_description
1 polymer ?
#
loop_
_entity_poly.entity_id
_entity_poly.type
_entity_poly.pdbx_seq_one_letter_code
_entity_poly.pdbx_strand_id
1 'polypeptide(L)' 'MKIIVVDDEPDVQFLFKQRFRREIRKEEIEFNFFLSAGEVINYLSTT' A
#
# COMPACT_ATOMS: atom_id res chain seq x y z
N MET A 1 -9.25 -6.73 2.77
CA MET A 1 -9.41 -5.28 3.03
C MET A 1 -8.36 -4.51 2.23
N LYS A 2 -8.75 -3.49 1.46
CA LYS A 2 -7.79 -2.69 0.68
C LYS A 2 -7.31 -1.50 1.50
N ILE A 3 -6.00 -1.32 1.60
CA ILE A 3 -5.35 -0.26 2.37
C ILE A 3 -4.43 0.50 1.43
N ILE A 4 -4.60 1.83 1.39
CA ILE A 4 -3.70 2.73 0.69
C ILE A 4 -2.75 3.33 1.72
N VAL A 5 -1.46 3.26 1.45
CA VAL A 5 -0.39 3.86 2.27
C VAL A 5 0.34 4.88 1.41
N VAL A 6 0.51 6.09 1.94
CA VAL A 6 1.16 7.22 1.25
C VAL A 6 2.29 7.71 2.13
N ASP A 7 3.51 7.62 1.64
CA ASP A 7 4.73 7.97 2.38
C ASP A 7 5.82 8.34 1.36
N ASP A 8 6.68 9.32 1.67
CA ASP A 8 7.75 9.75 0.76
C ASP A 8 8.97 8.81 0.78
N GLU A 9 9.02 7.83 1.70
CA GLU A 9 10.08 6.85 1.79
C GLU A 9 9.66 5.46 1.21
N PRO A 10 10.44 4.90 0.25
CA PRO A 10 10.10 3.63 -0.39
C PRO A 10 10.30 2.38 0.48
N ASP A 11 11.10 2.49 1.55
CA ASP A 11 11.42 1.38 2.47
C ASP A 11 10.23 1.02 3.39
N VAL A 12 9.29 1.95 3.60
CA VAL A 12 8.01 1.71 4.28
C VAL A 12 7.25 0.54 3.66
N GLN A 13 7.29 0.37 2.34
CA GLN A 13 6.68 -0.78 1.68
C GLN A 13 7.21 -2.12 2.22
N PHE A 14 8.53 -2.22 2.39
CA PHE A 14 9.16 -3.45 2.87
C PHE A 14 8.78 -3.73 4.33
N LEU A 15 8.76 -2.69 5.17
CA LEU A 15 8.39 -2.80 6.58
C LEU A 15 6.96 -3.35 6.76
N PHE A 16 5.99 -2.81 6.00
CA PHE A 16 4.60 -3.27 6.05
C PHE A 16 4.46 -4.70 5.50
N LYS A 17 5.10 -5.02 4.37
CA LYS A 17 5.10 -6.39 3.83
C LYS A 17 5.70 -7.41 4.80
N GLN A 18 6.75 -7.03 5.54
CA GLN A 18 7.36 -7.88 6.55
C GLN A 18 6.43 -8.06 7.75
N ARG A 19 5.87 -6.97 8.27
CA ARG A 19 5.00 -6.97 9.46
C ARG A 19 3.71 -7.75 9.25
N PHE A 20 3.08 -7.61 8.09
CA PHE A 20 1.78 -8.20 7.79
C PHE A 20 1.84 -9.37 6.79
N ARG A 21 2.98 -10.07 6.75
CA ARG A 21 3.20 -11.17 5.79
C ARG A 21 2.14 -12.27 5.88
N ARG A 22 1.58 -12.54 7.07
CA ARG A 22 0.62 -13.64 7.26
C ARG A 22 -0.76 -13.27 6.71
N GLU A 23 -1.19 -12.05 6.97
CA GLU A 23 -2.47 -11.47 6.55
C GLU A 23 -2.50 -11.27 5.03
N ILE A 24 -1.40 -10.80 4.45
CA ILE A 24 -1.23 -10.70 2.99
C ILE A 24 -1.34 -12.09 2.34
N ARG A 25 -0.67 -13.10 2.91
CA ARG A 25 -0.73 -14.49 2.40
C ARG A 25 -2.10 -15.13 2.52
N LYS A 26 -2.92 -14.68 3.47
CA LYS A 26 -4.31 -15.13 3.64
C LYS A 26 -5.31 -14.29 2.84
N GLU A 27 -4.83 -13.32 2.06
CA GLU A 27 -5.67 -12.38 1.30
C GLU A 27 -6.64 -11.56 2.18
N GLU A 28 -6.38 -11.48 3.48
CA GLU A 28 -7.19 -10.71 4.43
C GLU A 28 -6.97 -9.21 4.23
N ILE A 29 -5.78 -8.82 3.75
CA ILE A 29 -5.39 -7.44 3.47
C ILE A 29 -4.62 -7.34 2.14
N GLU A 30 -4.81 -6.21 1.47
CA GLU A 30 -4.14 -5.82 0.23
C GLU A 30 -3.63 -4.39 0.41
N PHE A 31 -2.34 -4.16 0.18
CA PHE A 31 -1.72 -2.85 0.32
C PHE A 31 -1.36 -2.25 -1.04
N ASN A 32 -1.75 -1.00 -1.25
CA ASN A 32 -1.27 -0.16 -2.35
C ASN A 32 -0.44 0.98 -1.76
N PHE A 33 0.82 1.06 -2.19
CA PHE A 33 1.77 2.06 -1.71
C PHE A 33 1.97 3.13 -2.77
N PHE A 34 2.03 4.38 -2.35
CA PHE A 34 2.25 5.54 -3.22
C PHE A 34 3.25 6.48 -2.56
N LEU A 35 4.10 7.13 -3.37
CA LEU A 35 5.11 8.06 -2.87
C LEU A 35 4.56 9.48 -2.66
N SER A 36 3.37 9.75 -3.17
CA SER A 36 2.73 11.05 -3.01
C SER A 36 1.20 10.95 -3.12
N ALA A 37 0.53 11.96 -2.58
CA ALA A 37 -0.93 12.08 -2.72
C ALA A 37 -1.37 12.22 -4.18
N GLY A 38 -0.54 12.83 -5.04
CA GLY A 38 -0.85 12.97 -6.46
C GLY A 38 -0.97 11.63 -7.18
N GLU A 39 -0.09 10.68 -6.85
CA GLU A 39 -0.17 9.31 -7.40
C GLU A 39 -1.45 8.59 -6.95
N VAL A 40 -1.87 8.78 -5.70
CA VAL A 40 -3.13 8.21 -5.19
C VAL A 40 -4.33 8.77 -5.96
N ILE A 41 -4.38 10.08 -6.16
CA ILE A 41 -5.48 10.73 -6.89
C ILE A 41 -5.57 10.18 -8.32
N ASN A 42 -4.43 10.04 -9.00
CA ASN A 42 -4.36 9.46 -10.35
C ASN A 42 -4.80 7.99 -10.38
N TYR A 43 -4.42 7.22 -9.36
CA TYR A 43 -4.84 5.82 -9.22
C TYR A 43 -6.35 5.67 -9.00
N LEU A 44 -6.91 6.50 -8.12
CA LEU A 44 -8.34 6.49 -7.80
C LEU A 44 -9.22 7.05 -8.92
N SER A 45 -8.69 7.94 -9.78
CA SER A 45 -9.44 8.49 -10.91
C SER A 45 -9.47 7.58 -12.15
N THR A 46 -8.54 6.62 -12.22
CA THR A 46 -8.43 5.66 -13.34
C THR A 46 -9.16 4.34 -13.05
N THR A 47 -9.53 4.08 -11.79
CA THR A 47 -10.25 2.87 -11.33
C THR A 47 -11.73 3.16 -11.16
#